data_AF-A0A3P7LMR1-F1
#
_entry.id   AF-A0A3P7LMR1-F1
#
_cell.length_a   1.000
_cell.length_b   1.000
_cell.length_c   1.000
_cell.angle_alpha   90.00
_cell.angle_beta   90.00
_cell.angle_gamma   90.00
#
_symmetry.space_group_name_H-M   'P 1'
#
loop_
_entity.id
_entity.type
_entity.pdbx_description
1 polymer ?
#
loop_
_entity_poly.entity_id
_entity_poly.type
_entity_poly.pdbx_seq_one_letter_code
_entity_poly.pdbx_strand_id
1 'polypeptide(L)'
;MILHRIWLLPILTVVFGLGAMLSGYVIEIVTLNRFPALLPCNGDNTTSIPESAVFGQILNMAAILYALTIYVVHLQIEEFYGQCLQWNQARWFKFSTLLMFVGFASAFGLMLVANFRHSDILAVHLLGAMMAFIGMLIYGWGHVIFR
;
A
#
# COMPACT_ATOMS: atom_id res chain seq x y z
N MET A 1 1.44 -21.47 -15.93
CA MET A 1 0.93 -20.69 -14.78
C MET A 1 -0.58 -20.55 -14.89
N ILE A 2 -1.35 -20.91 -13.85
CA ILE A 2 -2.82 -21.07 -13.90
C ILE A 2 -3.60 -19.73 -13.79
N LEU A 3 -2.97 -18.63 -13.35
CA LEU A 3 -3.62 -17.30 -13.36
C LEU A 3 -3.13 -16.44 -14.54
N HIS A 4 -3.95 -16.37 -15.59
CA HIS A 4 -3.68 -15.54 -16.77
C HIS A 4 -3.78 -14.01 -16.51
N ARG A 5 -4.33 -13.61 -15.37
CA ARG A 5 -4.68 -12.21 -15.02
C ARG A 5 -4.00 -11.68 -13.76
N ILE A 6 -2.89 -12.31 -13.34
CA ILE A 6 -2.10 -11.87 -12.17
C ILE A 6 -1.70 -10.39 -12.24
N TRP A 7 -1.47 -9.86 -13.44
CA TRP A 7 -1.10 -8.46 -13.69
C TRP A 7 -2.17 -7.45 -13.24
N LEU A 8 -3.40 -7.88 -12.95
CA LEU A 8 -4.43 -7.01 -12.39
C LEU A 8 -4.17 -6.61 -10.92
N LEU A 9 -3.46 -7.44 -10.14
CA LEU A 9 -3.19 -7.15 -8.72
C LEU A 9 -2.51 -5.80 -8.48
N PRO A 10 -1.39 -5.46 -9.15
CA PRO A 10 -0.76 -4.15 -8.97
C PRO A 10 -1.66 -2.99 -9.45
N ILE A 11 -2.44 -3.19 -10.52
CA ILE A 11 -3.37 -2.16 -11.02
C ILE A 11 -4.46 -1.89 -9.99
N LEU A 12 -5.08 -2.94 -9.46
CA LEU A 12 -6.10 -2.82 -8.43
C LEU A 12 -5.53 -2.17 -7.16
N THR A 13 -4.30 -2.51 -6.78
CA THR A 13 -3.61 -1.86 -5.66
C THR A 13 -3.55 -0.33 -5.83
N VAL A 14 -3.15 0.14 -7.01
CA VAL A 14 -3.07 1.58 -7.32
C VAL A 14 -4.46 2.21 -7.36
N VAL A 15 -5.44 1.55 -7.99
CA VAL A 15 -6.82 2.07 -8.08
C VAL A 15 -7.43 2.22 -6.69
N PHE A 16 -7.31 1.23 -5.82
CA PHE A 16 -7.80 1.33 -4.44
C PHE A 16 -6.99 2.34 -3.62
N GLY A 17 -5.68 2.40 -3.78
CA GLY A 17 -4.85 3.40 -3.10
C GLY A 17 -5.25 4.85 -3.45
N LEU A 18 -5.39 5.16 -4.74
CA LEU A 18 -5.87 6.46 -5.21
C LEU A 18 -7.33 6.70 -4.80
N GLY A 19 -8.18 5.68 -4.88
CA GLY A 19 -9.56 5.74 -4.43
C GLY A 19 -9.67 6.12 -2.95
N ALA A 20 -8.79 5.58 -2.09
CA ALA A 20 -8.73 5.96 -0.68
C ALA A 20 -8.37 7.44 -0.55
N MET A 21 -7.32 7.93 -1.22
CA MET A 21 -6.94 9.34 -1.15
C MET A 21 -8.02 10.31 -1.63
N LEU A 22 -8.78 9.92 -2.66
CA LEU A 22 -9.85 10.74 -3.24
C LEU A 22 -11.18 10.64 -2.45
N SER A 23 -11.37 9.58 -1.66
CA SER A 23 -12.64 9.32 -0.97
C SER A 23 -13.06 10.45 -0.04
N GLY A 24 -12.12 11.03 0.72
CA GLY A 24 -12.39 12.17 1.61
C GLY A 24 -12.95 13.38 0.85
N TYR A 25 -12.33 13.71 -0.29
CA TYR A 25 -12.77 14.84 -1.14
C TYR A 25 -14.18 14.63 -1.71
N VAL A 26 -14.48 13.42 -2.18
CA VAL A 26 -15.79 13.09 -2.73
C VAL A 26 -16.88 13.20 -1.67
N ILE A 27 -16.65 12.71 -0.45
CA ILE A 27 -17.65 12.74 0.61
C ILE A 27 -17.89 14.17 1.09
N GLU A 28 -16.82 14.96 1.27
CA GLU A 28 -16.91 16.35 1.71
C GLU A 28 -17.76 17.21 0.74
N ILE A 29 -17.55 17.04 -0.57
CA ILE A 29 -18.28 17.78 -1.59
C ILE A 29 -19.70 17.24 -1.79
N VAL A 30 -19.84 15.93 -1.99
CA VAL A 30 -21.10 15.33 -2.43
C VAL A 30 -22.08 15.14 -1.27
N THR A 31 -21.57 14.78 -0.09
CA THR A 31 -22.43 14.42 1.06
C THR A 31 -22.57 15.57 2.04
N LEU A 32 -21.49 16.30 2.31
CA LEU A 32 -21.52 17.40 3.28
C LEU A 32 -21.76 18.78 2.65
N ASN A 33 -21.75 18.87 1.31
CA ASN A 33 -21.92 20.13 0.56
C ASN A 33 -20.98 21.24 1.04
N ARG A 34 -19.76 20.85 1.47
CA ARG A 34 -18.70 21.78 1.90
C ARG A 34 -17.81 22.09 0.69
N PHE A 35 -17.65 23.38 0.39
CA PHE A 35 -16.76 23.86 -0.68
C PHE A 35 -15.29 23.69 -0.28
N PRO A 36 -14.37 23.42 -1.23
CA PRO A 36 -13.23 22.54 -0.98
C PRO A 36 -12.20 23.12 -0.02
N ALA A 37 -11.86 22.35 1.02
CA ALA A 37 -10.55 22.45 1.64
C ALA A 37 -9.49 22.05 0.60
N LEU A 38 -8.44 22.86 0.44
CA LEU A 38 -7.38 22.66 -0.56
C LEU A 38 -6.64 21.30 -0.43
N LEU A 39 -6.79 20.64 0.72
CA LEU A 39 -6.21 19.35 1.07
C LEU A 39 -7.26 18.51 1.83
N PRO A 40 -7.52 17.24 1.47
CA PRO A 40 -8.58 16.39 2.04
C PRO A 40 -8.50 16.09 3.55
N CYS A 41 -7.57 16.70 4.30
CA CYS A 41 -7.20 16.28 5.66
C CYS A 41 -6.88 17.43 6.63
N ASN A 42 -6.92 18.70 6.22
CA ASN A 42 -6.39 19.82 7.04
C ASN A 42 -7.47 20.73 7.65
N GLY A 43 -8.75 20.44 7.44
CA GLY A 43 -9.81 21.12 8.16
C GLY A 43 -10.04 20.46 9.51
N ASP A 44 -10.17 21.26 10.57
CA ASP A 44 -10.49 20.84 11.95
C ASP A 44 -11.83 20.06 12.10
N ASN A 45 -12.46 19.73 10.98
CA ASN A 45 -13.77 19.15 10.78
C ASN A 45 -13.76 17.84 9.93
N THR A 46 -12.58 17.30 9.61
CA THR A 46 -12.32 16.10 8.74
C THR A 46 -12.51 14.74 9.43
N THR A 47 -13.00 14.74 10.66
CA THR A 47 -13.11 13.56 11.52
C THR A 47 -14.52 12.99 11.59
N SER A 48 -15.38 13.34 10.62
CA SER A 48 -16.72 12.78 10.59
C SER A 48 -16.63 11.25 10.46
N ILE A 49 -17.34 10.54 11.34
CA ILE A 49 -17.34 9.07 11.43
C ILE A 49 -17.50 8.38 10.04
N PRO A 50 -18.40 8.83 9.13
CA PRO A 50 -18.57 8.14 7.85
C PRO A 50 -17.36 8.28 6.90
N GLU A 51 -16.71 9.43 6.84
CA GLU A 51 -15.59 9.69 5.90
C GLU A 51 -14.38 8.80 6.20
N SER A 52 -13.97 8.81 7.46
CA SER A 52 -12.83 8.02 7.93
C SER A 52 -13.06 6.51 7.80
N ALA A 53 -14.31 6.04 7.96
CA ALA A 53 -14.64 4.62 7.81
C ALA A 53 -14.55 4.17 6.35
N VAL A 54 -15.03 4.97 5.40
CA VAL A 54 -14.93 4.68 3.96
C VAL A 54 -13.46 4.70 3.52
N PHE A 55 -12.70 5.73 3.93
CA PHE A 55 -11.26 5.80 3.70
C PHE A 55 -10.55 4.55 4.21
N GLY A 56 -10.80 4.19 5.48
CA GLY A 56 -10.19 3.03 6.13
C GLY A 56 -10.48 1.72 5.40
N GLN A 57 -11.72 1.52 4.93
CA GLN A 57 -12.06 0.30 4.19
C GLN A 57 -11.37 0.21 2.83
N ILE A 58 -11.36 1.30 2.06
CA ILE A 58 -10.70 1.32 0.75
C ILE A 58 -9.20 1.12 0.93
N LEU A 59 -8.58 1.75 1.93
CA LEU A 59 -7.15 1.63 2.21
C LEU A 59 -6.77 0.24 2.74
N ASN A 60 -7.59 -0.39 3.59
CA ASN A 60 -7.38 -1.79 4.01
C ASN A 60 -7.42 -2.76 2.81
N MET A 61 -8.35 -2.55 1.86
CA MET A 61 -8.39 -3.34 0.64
C MET A 61 -7.14 -3.12 -0.22
N ALA A 62 -6.70 -1.86 -0.37
CA ALA A 62 -5.43 -1.54 -1.04
C ALA A 62 -4.24 -2.24 -0.37
N ALA A 63 -4.20 -2.29 0.96
CA ALA A 63 -3.14 -2.95 1.71
C ALA A 63 -3.06 -4.46 1.44
N ILE A 64 -4.21 -5.15 1.40
CA ILE A 64 -4.28 -6.59 1.09
C ILE A 64 -3.83 -6.83 -0.36
N LEU A 65 -4.34 -6.05 -1.31
CA LEU A 65 -3.94 -6.15 -2.73
C LEU A 65 -2.45 -5.87 -2.91
N TYR A 66 -1.90 -4.91 -2.15
CA TYR A 66 -0.48 -4.59 -2.17
C TYR A 66 0.37 -5.76 -1.64
N ALA A 67 -0.02 -6.35 -0.51
CA ALA A 67 0.67 -7.53 0.02
C ALA A 67 0.63 -8.71 -0.97
N LEU A 68 -0.52 -8.98 -1.58
CA LEU A 68 -0.63 -10.00 -2.62
C LEU A 68 0.26 -9.70 -3.83
N THR A 69 0.32 -8.44 -4.26
CA THR A 69 1.21 -7.99 -5.34
C THR A 69 2.68 -8.26 -5.00
N ILE A 70 3.11 -7.88 -3.79
CA ILE A 70 4.48 -8.11 -3.32
C ILE A 70 4.84 -9.60 -3.34
N TYR A 71 3.94 -10.44 -2.82
CA TYR A 71 4.15 -11.90 -2.79
C TYR A 71 4.27 -12.50 -4.19
N VAL A 72 3.40 -12.09 -5.10
CA VAL A 72 3.43 -12.57 -6.48
C VAL A 72 4.69 -12.10 -7.21
N VAL A 73 5.10 -10.85 -7.04
CA VAL A 73 6.33 -10.32 -7.63
C VAL A 73 7.55 -11.07 -7.10
N HIS A 74 7.58 -11.38 -5.79
CA HIS A 74 8.62 -12.22 -5.20
C HIS A 74 8.72 -13.58 -5.89
N LEU A 75 7.60 -14.30 -6.04
CA LEU A 75 7.57 -15.59 -6.74
C LEU A 75 8.00 -15.49 -8.22
N GLN A 76 7.60 -14.43 -8.93
CA GLN A 76 8.00 -14.20 -10.32
C GLN A 76 9.51 -13.97 -10.45
N ILE A 77 10.10 -13.23 -9.52
CA ILE A 77 11.55 -12.97 -9.48
C ILE A 77 12.31 -14.27 -9.20
N GLU A 78 11.86 -15.05 -8.23
CA GLU A 78 12.51 -16.33 -7.90
C GLU A 78 12.48 -17.30 -9.08
N GLU A 79 11.34 -17.42 -9.77
CA GLU A 79 11.22 -18.26 -10.95
C GLU A 79 12.11 -17.77 -12.10
N PHE A 80 12.08 -16.48 -12.41
CA PHE A 80 12.83 -15.90 -13.52
C PHE A 80 14.35 -16.00 -13.32
N TYR A 81 14.86 -15.56 -12.17
CA TYR A 81 16.29 -15.60 -11.91
C TYR A 81 16.79 -17.01 -11.59
N GLY A 82 15.93 -17.85 -11.01
CA GLY A 82 16.26 -19.22 -10.68
C GLY A 82 16.36 -20.10 -11.92
N GLN A 83 15.29 -20.17 -12.72
CA GLN A 83 15.21 -21.11 -13.84
C GLN A 83 15.81 -20.56 -15.13
N CYS A 84 15.57 -19.29 -15.46
CA CYS A 84 15.97 -18.75 -16.77
C CYS A 84 17.44 -18.29 -16.82
N LEU A 85 17.95 -17.72 -15.72
CA LEU A 85 19.29 -17.10 -15.69
C LEU A 85 20.34 -17.97 -14.98
N GLN A 86 19.94 -19.05 -14.30
CA GLN A 86 20.81 -19.93 -13.50
C GLN A 86 21.80 -19.16 -12.61
N TRP A 87 21.35 -18.01 -12.08
CA TRP A 87 22.20 -17.19 -11.22
C TRP A 87 22.45 -17.90 -9.89
N ASN A 88 23.39 -17.41 -9.08
CA ASN A 88 23.63 -17.97 -7.74
C ASN A 88 22.39 -17.76 -6.87
N GLN A 89 21.48 -18.73 -6.92
CA GLN A 89 20.13 -18.63 -6.39
C GLN A 89 20.13 -18.25 -4.91
N ALA A 90 21.12 -18.73 -4.16
CA ALA A 90 21.18 -18.53 -2.72
C ALA A 90 21.32 -17.05 -2.29
N ARG A 91 21.99 -16.19 -3.06
CA ARG A 91 22.10 -14.76 -2.71
C ARG A 91 20.86 -13.99 -3.09
N TRP A 92 20.34 -14.28 -4.28
CA TRP A 92 19.24 -13.50 -4.85
C TRP A 92 17.89 -13.84 -4.24
N PHE A 93 17.68 -15.12 -3.92
CA PHE A 93 16.58 -15.61 -3.09
C PHE A 93 16.51 -14.84 -1.76
N LYS A 94 17.61 -14.84 -0.99
CA LYS A 94 17.65 -14.16 0.33
C LYS A 94 17.29 -12.69 0.25
N PHE A 95 17.77 -11.99 -0.78
CA PHE A 95 17.44 -10.58 -0.96
C PHE A 95 15.99 -10.36 -1.37
N SER A 96 15.49 -11.15 -2.33
CA SER A 96 14.08 -11.12 -2.76
C SER A 96 13.15 -11.38 -1.57
N THR A 97 13.47 -12.37 -0.73
CA THR A 97 12.74 -12.67 0.51
C THR A 97 12.80 -11.50 1.51
N LEU A 98 13.96 -10.86 1.68
CA LEU A 98 14.08 -9.69 2.56
C LEU A 98 13.20 -8.53 2.08
N LEU A 99 13.23 -8.22 0.79
CA LEU A 99 12.37 -7.19 0.21
C LEU A 99 10.88 -7.54 0.35
N MET A 100 10.51 -8.81 0.17
CA MET A 100 9.14 -9.26 0.41
C MET A 100 8.68 -8.92 1.83
N PHE A 101 9.48 -9.21 2.86
CA PHE A 101 9.15 -8.86 4.24
C PHE A 101 9.07 -7.36 4.49
N VAL A 102 9.95 -6.57 3.88
CA VAL A 102 9.87 -5.09 3.92
C VAL A 102 8.56 -4.61 3.28
N GLY A 103 8.18 -5.17 2.14
CA GLY A 103 6.90 -4.89 1.49
C GLY A 103 5.70 -5.26 2.36
N PHE A 104 5.72 -6.42 3.04
CA PHE A 104 4.66 -6.79 3.98
C PHE A 104 4.58 -5.85 5.18
N ALA A 105 5.71 -5.44 5.75
CA ALA A 105 5.74 -4.42 6.81
C ALA A 105 5.14 -3.10 6.32
N SER A 106 5.39 -2.73 5.07
CA SER A 106 4.80 -1.56 4.43
C SER A 106 3.28 -1.69 4.26
N ALA A 107 2.79 -2.84 3.82
CA ALA A 107 1.35 -3.11 3.70
C ALA A 107 0.65 -3.06 5.06
N PHE A 108 1.30 -3.60 6.11
CA PHE A 108 0.82 -3.48 7.47
C PHE A 108 0.77 -2.01 7.93
N GLY A 109 1.76 -1.19 7.55
CA GLY A 109 1.75 0.25 7.76
C GLY A 109 0.49 0.93 7.19
N LEU A 110 0.05 0.55 5.98
CA LEU A 110 -1.20 1.05 5.40
C LEU A 110 -2.43 0.67 6.25
N MET A 111 -2.47 -0.55 6.78
CA MET A 111 -3.55 -0.96 7.69
C MET A 111 -3.52 -0.16 8.99
N LEU A 112 -2.35 0.16 9.54
CA LEU A 112 -2.26 1.04 10.71
C LEU A 112 -2.84 2.44 10.40
N VAL A 113 -2.48 3.04 9.26
CA VAL A 113 -3.02 4.33 8.81
C VAL A 113 -4.55 4.26 8.64
N ALA A 114 -5.05 3.15 8.09
CA ALA A 114 -6.48 2.94 7.83
C ALA A 114 -7.32 2.83 9.09
N ASN A 115 -6.79 2.17 10.14
CA ASN A 115 -7.57 1.83 11.33
C ASN A 115 -7.28 2.77 12.52
N PHE A 116 -6.08 3.36 12.60
CA PHE A 116 -5.72 4.34 13.62
C PHE A 116 -5.73 5.73 13.03
N ARG A 117 -6.82 6.45 13.24
CA ARG A 117 -6.99 7.82 12.74
C ARG A 117 -6.01 8.79 13.39
N HIS A 118 -5.63 9.83 12.65
CA HIS A 118 -4.79 10.92 13.14
C HIS A 118 -5.35 11.55 14.43
N SER A 119 -6.68 11.69 14.53
CA SER A 119 -7.38 12.28 15.67
C SER A 119 -7.44 11.40 16.91
N ASP A 120 -7.25 10.09 16.78
CA ASP A 120 -7.53 9.14 17.84
C ASP A 120 -6.23 8.73 18.55
N ILE A 121 -5.27 8.19 17.79
CA ILE A 121 -3.95 7.80 18.30
C ILE A 121 -2.88 8.20 17.29
N LEU A 122 -2.51 9.49 17.31
CA LEU A 122 -1.54 10.10 16.40
C LEU A 122 -0.23 9.30 16.26
N ALA A 123 0.30 8.81 17.38
CA ALA A 123 1.56 8.07 17.39
C ALA A 123 1.51 6.80 16.52
N VAL A 124 0.41 6.04 16.58
CA VAL A 124 0.25 4.81 15.78
C VAL A 124 -0.02 5.15 14.32
N HIS A 125 -0.79 6.21 14.05
CA HIS A 125 -1.02 6.70 12.70
C HIS A 125 0.30 7.09 12.02
N LEU A 126 1.14 7.88 12.71
CA LEU A 126 2.42 8.32 12.16
C LEU A 126 3.40 7.16 11.99
N LEU A 127 3.45 6.22 12.93
CA LEU A 127 4.22 4.99 12.78
C LEU A 127 3.80 4.23 11.53
N GLY A 128 2.49 4.02 11.34
CA GLY A 128 1.93 3.39 10.15
C GLY A 128 2.32 4.11 8.86
N ALA A 129 2.21 5.44 8.85
CA ALA A 129 2.56 6.26 7.69
C ALA A 129 4.06 6.15 7.34
N MET A 130 4.94 6.17 8.35
CA MET A 130 6.38 5.99 8.14
C MET A 130 6.71 4.59 7.65
N MET A 131 6.10 3.54 8.24
CA MET A 131 6.27 2.15 7.80
C MET A 131 5.82 1.97 6.35
N ALA A 132 4.68 2.54 5.98
CA ALA A 132 4.16 2.48 4.62
C ALA A 132 5.08 3.21 3.63
N PHE A 133 5.42 4.47 3.91
CA PHE A 133 6.18 5.29 2.95
C PHE A 133 7.63 4.79 2.80
N ILE A 134 8.34 4.60 3.91
CA ILE A 134 9.73 4.15 3.89
C ILE A 134 9.82 2.72 3.37
N GLY A 135 8.91 1.84 3.79
CA GLY A 135 8.85 0.45 3.33
C GLY A 135 8.60 0.34 1.83
N MET A 136 7.66 1.13 1.27
CA MET A 136 7.43 1.21 -0.17
C MET A 136 8.66 1.67 -0.93
N LEU A 137 9.39 2.68 -0.42
CA LEU A 137 10.61 3.17 -1.06
C LEU A 137 11.70 2.09 -1.06
N ILE A 138 11.94 1.43 0.08
CA ILE A 138 12.96 0.37 0.16
C ILE A 138 12.59 -0.80 -0.75
N TYR A 139 11.33 -1.24 -0.75
CA TYR A 139 10.84 -2.31 -1.63
C TYR A 139 10.99 -1.94 -3.11
N GLY A 140 10.46 -0.78 -3.51
CA GLY A 140 10.45 -0.34 -4.90
C GLY A 140 11.85 -0.09 -5.45
N TRP A 141 12.68 0.68 -4.75
CA TRP A 141 14.05 0.97 -5.18
C TRP A 141 14.99 -0.22 -5.01
N GLY A 142 14.75 -1.08 -4.00
CA GLY A 142 15.54 -2.29 -3.79
C GLY A 142 15.49 -3.22 -5.00
N HIS A 143 14.34 -3.37 -5.64
CA HIS A 143 14.20 -4.16 -6.88
C HIS A 143 14.86 -3.50 -8.10
N VAL A 144 15.09 -2.19 -8.09
CA VAL A 144 15.75 -1.48 -9.20
C VAL A 144 17.27 -1.53 -9.09
N ILE A 145 17.80 -1.36 -7.87
CA ILE A 145 19.25 -1.28 -7.62
C ILE A 145 19.92 -2.63 -7.86
N PHE A 146 19.24 -3.72 -7.50
CA PHE A 146 19.77 -5.07 -7.64
C PHE A 146 19.17 -5.76 -8.87
N ARG A 147 19.57 -5.31 -10.07
CA ARG A 147 19.23 -5.98 -11.34
C ARG A 147 20.20 -7.09 -11.70
#